data_AF-K6ZUC1-F1
#
_entry.id   AF-K6ZUC1-F1
#
_cell.length_a   1.000
_cell.length_b   1.000
_cell.length_c   1.000
_cell.angle_alpha   90.00
_cell.angle_beta   90.00
_cell.angle_gamma   90.00
#
_symmetry.space_group_name_H-M   'P 1'
#
loop_
_entity.id
_entity.type
_entity.pdbx_description
1 polymer ?
#
loop_
_entity_poly.entity_id
_entity_poly.type
_entity_poly.pdbx_seq_one_letter_code
_entity_poly.pdbx_strand_id
1 'polypeptide(L)'
;MSKITLLDGGMGQELLRRSSRAITPMWSADIMLNEPMLVRDLHREFIDSGARVITLNTYTATPQRLKRENQFSQLKNLHQRAMNAAKEAIELAQCNTVAIAGCLPPLVASYRPDVSLSFEDSLATYRQLVELQAPASDLFICETMSSITEARAACTAALESGKPVWVALTVSDEHPGQLRSGESLVDTLLALESFDTQATLLNCSQPEAISACWSLLKMKQRKIGAYANGFLSVDALYPGATVEELEVRQDMSPQRYAEHAMTWAKNGASIIGGCCEIGPTHIKALHNRLCSEGFI
;
A
#
# COMPACT_ATOMS: atom_id res chain seq x y z
N MET A 1 -6.08 24.03 8.54
CA MET A 1 -6.38 22.73 7.91
C MET A 1 -5.11 21.89 7.94
N SER A 2 -5.20 20.57 8.14
CA SER A 2 -4.04 19.68 8.06
C SER A 2 -3.57 19.61 6.61
N LYS A 3 -2.27 19.84 6.37
CA LYS A 3 -1.68 19.67 5.04
C LYS A 3 -1.66 18.18 4.70
N ILE A 4 -2.30 17.80 3.59
CA ILE A 4 -2.40 16.40 3.18
C ILE A 4 -1.15 15.97 2.42
N THR A 5 -0.63 14.79 2.75
CA THR A 5 0.37 14.09 1.94
C THR A 5 -0.36 13.16 0.99
N LEU A 6 -0.17 13.37 -0.31
CA LEU A 6 -0.75 12.52 -1.34
C LEU A 6 0.21 11.36 -1.66
N LEU A 7 -0.26 10.14 -1.46
CA LEU A 7 0.39 8.90 -1.89
C LEU A 7 0.14 8.64 -3.38
N ASP A 8 0.86 7.68 -3.93
CA ASP A 8 0.60 7.09 -5.23
C ASP A 8 -0.68 6.21 -5.23
N GLY A 9 -0.85 5.43 -6.30
CA GLY A 9 -1.99 4.56 -6.52
C GLY A 9 -1.59 3.11 -6.76
N GLY A 10 -2.53 2.33 -7.28
CA GLY A 10 -2.33 0.90 -7.59
C GLY A 10 -1.37 0.69 -8.76
N MET A 11 -0.16 0.22 -8.46
CA MET A 11 0.81 -0.19 -9.49
C MET A 11 0.29 -1.35 -10.33
N GLY A 12 -0.47 -2.25 -9.70
CA GLY A 12 -0.63 -3.58 -10.23
C GLY A 12 -1.35 -3.69 -11.56
N GLN A 13 -2.59 -3.22 -11.60
CA GLN A 13 -3.41 -3.33 -12.80
C GLN A 13 -2.99 -2.37 -13.92
N GLU A 14 -2.37 -1.25 -13.57
CA GLU A 14 -1.70 -0.39 -14.54
C GLU A 14 -0.56 -1.13 -15.26
N LEU A 15 0.26 -1.88 -14.52
CA LEU A 15 1.33 -2.68 -15.11
C LEU A 15 0.79 -3.84 -15.95
N LEU A 16 -0.28 -4.52 -15.51
CA LEU A 16 -0.93 -5.55 -16.33
C LEU A 16 -1.45 -4.99 -17.66
N ARG A 17 -2.06 -3.80 -17.65
CA ARG A 17 -2.57 -3.16 -18.87
C ARG A 17 -1.47 -2.74 -19.85
N ARG A 18 -0.23 -2.60 -19.38
CA ARG A 18 0.92 -2.11 -20.17
C ARG A 18 1.88 -3.22 -20.58
N SER A 19 1.97 -4.27 -19.78
CA SER A 19 2.87 -5.39 -20.01
C SER A 19 2.33 -6.29 -21.12
N SER A 20 3.26 -6.87 -21.89
CA SER A 20 2.96 -7.90 -22.88
C SER A 20 3.19 -9.32 -22.35
N ARG A 21 3.57 -9.45 -21.07
CA ARG A 21 3.95 -10.71 -20.44
C ARG A 21 2.74 -11.52 -20.02
N ALA A 22 2.91 -12.84 -20.00
CA ALA A 22 1.88 -13.75 -19.53
C ALA A 22 1.60 -13.52 -18.03
N ILE A 23 0.32 -13.56 -17.67
CA ILE A 23 -0.12 -13.46 -16.28
C ILE A 23 0.22 -14.78 -15.59
N THR A 24 1.00 -14.68 -14.51
CA THR A 24 1.40 -15.79 -13.63
C THR A 24 1.18 -15.37 -12.19
N PRO A 25 1.18 -16.27 -11.19
CA PRO A 25 1.14 -15.87 -9.77
C PRO A 25 2.27 -14.91 -9.34
N MET A 26 3.33 -14.80 -10.15
CA MET A 26 4.47 -13.89 -9.94
C MET A 26 4.40 -12.62 -10.82
N TRP A 27 3.33 -12.40 -11.58
CA TRP A 27 3.28 -11.40 -12.67
C TRP A 27 3.89 -10.04 -12.33
N SER A 28 3.63 -9.47 -11.14
CA SER A 28 4.18 -8.15 -10.74
C SER A 28 5.69 -8.18 -10.51
N ALA A 29 6.22 -9.25 -9.91
CA ALA A 29 7.66 -9.44 -9.75
C ALA A 29 8.32 -9.79 -11.11
N ASP A 30 7.62 -10.52 -11.97
CA ASP A 30 8.08 -10.85 -13.31
C ASP A 30 8.20 -9.61 -14.21
N ILE A 31 7.23 -8.68 -14.13
CA ILE A 31 7.32 -7.35 -14.77
C ILE A 31 8.52 -6.56 -14.20
N MET A 32 8.74 -6.56 -12.89
CA MET A 32 9.89 -5.86 -12.31
C MET A 32 11.24 -6.42 -12.78
N LEU A 33 11.34 -7.74 -13.02
CA LEU A 33 12.56 -8.37 -13.52
C LEU A 33 12.82 -8.03 -14.99
N ASN A 34 11.78 -8.09 -15.82
CA ASN A 34 11.93 -8.12 -17.28
C ASN A 34 11.55 -6.81 -17.97
N GLU A 35 10.65 -6.02 -17.38
CA GLU A 35 10.14 -4.75 -17.90
C GLU A 35 10.22 -3.63 -16.83
N PRO A 36 11.37 -3.42 -16.14
CA PRO A 36 11.49 -2.46 -15.03
C PRO A 36 11.19 -1.01 -15.42
N MET A 37 11.31 -0.69 -16.71
CA MET A 37 11.00 0.62 -17.26
C MET A 37 9.52 0.96 -17.13
N LEU A 38 8.62 -0.02 -17.24
CA LEU A 38 7.18 0.18 -17.03
C LEU A 38 6.89 0.61 -15.58
N VAL A 39 7.60 0.01 -14.63
CA VAL A 39 7.49 0.35 -13.20
C VAL A 39 7.99 1.77 -12.94
N ARG A 40 9.16 2.12 -13.48
CA ARG A 40 9.73 3.47 -13.39
C ARG A 40 8.79 4.51 -14.00
N ASP A 41 8.32 4.28 -15.22
CA ASP A 41 7.47 5.22 -15.93
C ASP A 41 6.13 5.42 -15.21
N LEU A 42 5.57 4.34 -14.63
CA LEU A 42 4.37 4.44 -13.81
C LEU A 42 4.59 5.20 -12.49
N HIS A 43 5.72 5.00 -11.79
CA HIS A 43 6.07 5.85 -10.65
C HIS A 43 6.13 7.34 -11.05
N ARG A 44 6.77 7.64 -12.19
CA ARG A 44 6.84 9.01 -12.71
C ARG A 44 5.44 9.58 -12.98
N GLU A 45 4.56 8.80 -13.60
CA GLU A 45 3.17 9.23 -13.84
C GLU A 45 2.41 9.55 -12.55
N PHE A 46 2.62 8.78 -11.48
CA PHE A 46 2.05 9.10 -10.17
C PHE A 46 2.62 10.40 -9.59
N ILE A 47 3.93 10.64 -9.72
CA ILE A 47 4.58 11.89 -9.30
C ILE A 47 4.01 13.09 -10.07
N ASP A 48 3.92 12.98 -11.40
CA ASP A 48 3.36 14.00 -12.30
C ASP A 48 1.85 14.23 -12.03
N SER A 49 1.17 13.21 -11.51
CA SER A 49 -0.21 13.27 -11.05
C SER A 49 -0.38 13.97 -9.70
N GLY A 50 0.72 14.18 -8.97
CA GLY A 50 0.73 14.94 -7.71
C GLY A 50 1.17 14.16 -6.48
N ALA A 51 1.48 12.86 -6.61
CA ALA A 51 1.99 12.07 -5.49
C ALA A 51 3.28 12.68 -4.93
N ARG A 52 3.43 12.64 -3.61
CA ARG A 52 4.61 13.08 -2.86
C ARG A 52 5.24 11.97 -2.04
N VAL A 53 4.62 10.81 -2.03
CA VAL A 53 5.20 9.57 -1.53
C VAL A 53 4.85 8.48 -2.54
N ILE A 54 5.86 7.76 -3.02
CA ILE A 54 5.69 6.58 -3.87
C ILE A 54 6.10 5.33 -3.10
N THR A 55 5.42 4.22 -3.33
CA THR A 55 5.67 2.95 -2.65
C THR A 55 6.51 2.03 -3.52
N LEU A 56 7.59 1.45 -2.99
CA LEU A 56 8.42 0.51 -3.77
C LEU A 56 7.56 -0.64 -4.33
N ASN A 57 7.77 -0.98 -5.60
CA ASN A 57 7.08 -2.10 -6.26
C ASN A 57 7.61 -3.48 -5.79
N THR A 58 7.49 -3.75 -4.49
CA THR A 58 8.02 -4.94 -3.79
C THR A 58 6.92 -5.73 -3.07
N TYR A 59 5.65 -5.38 -3.24
CA TYR A 59 4.49 -5.99 -2.56
C TYR A 59 4.41 -7.53 -2.72
N THR A 60 4.80 -8.06 -3.88
CA THR A 60 4.82 -9.52 -4.11
C THR A 60 6.20 -10.15 -3.96
N ALA A 61 7.24 -9.35 -3.71
CA ALA A 61 8.63 -9.78 -3.59
C ALA A 61 8.98 -10.18 -2.14
N THR A 62 8.14 -11.02 -1.53
CA THR A 62 8.37 -11.58 -0.19
C THR A 62 9.07 -12.94 -0.30
N PRO A 63 9.87 -13.36 0.71
CA PRO A 63 10.45 -14.70 0.74
C PRO A 63 9.44 -15.83 0.53
N GLN A 64 8.26 -15.75 1.15
CA GLN A 64 7.24 -16.78 1.12
C GLN A 64 6.62 -16.92 -0.29
N ARG A 65 6.26 -15.79 -0.91
CA ARG A 65 5.70 -15.78 -2.27
C ARG A 65 6.73 -16.25 -3.31
N LEU A 66 7.98 -15.77 -3.21
CA LEU A 66 9.04 -16.19 -4.14
C LEU A 66 9.45 -17.66 -3.97
N LYS A 67 9.43 -18.20 -2.75
CA LYS A 67 9.70 -19.64 -2.53
C LYS A 67 8.62 -20.52 -3.17
N ARG A 68 7.34 -20.12 -3.09
CA ARG A 68 6.23 -20.85 -3.72
C ARG A 68 6.44 -21.02 -5.23
N GLU A 69 7.02 -20.02 -5.87
CA GLU A 69 7.28 -20.02 -7.32
C GLU A 69 8.70 -20.50 -7.70
N ASN A 70 9.49 -21.00 -6.74
CA ASN A 70 10.90 -21.40 -6.92
C ASN A 70 11.84 -20.25 -7.39
N GLN A 71 11.55 -19.01 -6.99
CA GLN A 71 12.26 -17.79 -7.39
C GLN A 71 12.92 -17.04 -6.22
N PHE A 72 13.15 -17.71 -5.09
CA PHE A 72 13.74 -17.08 -3.91
C PHE A 72 15.12 -16.44 -4.17
N SER A 73 15.91 -17.00 -5.11
CA SER A 73 17.19 -16.43 -5.53
C SER A 73 17.07 -15.03 -6.14
N GLN A 74 15.89 -14.65 -6.63
CA GLN A 74 15.62 -13.32 -7.21
C GLN A 74 15.33 -12.25 -6.16
N LEU A 75 15.14 -12.60 -4.88
CA LEU A 75 14.70 -11.66 -3.84
C LEU A 75 15.56 -10.38 -3.82
N LYS A 76 16.88 -10.51 -3.70
CA LYS A 76 17.78 -9.35 -3.66
C LYS A 76 17.76 -8.53 -4.97
N ASN A 77 17.69 -9.21 -6.11
CA ASN A 77 17.65 -8.57 -7.44
C ASN A 77 16.36 -7.77 -7.65
N LEU A 78 15.20 -8.33 -7.28
CA LEU A 78 13.89 -7.68 -7.33
C LEU A 78 13.87 -6.38 -6.52
N HIS A 79 14.32 -6.44 -5.26
CA HIS A 79 14.37 -5.27 -4.38
C HIS A 79 15.34 -4.21 -4.93
N GLN A 80 16.52 -4.61 -5.43
CA GLN A 80 17.46 -3.67 -6.04
C GLN A 80 16.86 -2.97 -7.28
N ARG A 81 16.15 -3.71 -8.14
CA ARG A 81 15.50 -3.16 -9.33
C ARG A 81 14.36 -2.22 -8.98
N ALA A 82 13.54 -2.57 -7.99
CA ALA A 82 12.47 -1.69 -7.51
C ALA A 82 13.01 -0.37 -6.95
N MET A 83 14.09 -0.44 -6.16
CA MET A 83 14.78 0.76 -5.65
C MET A 83 15.34 1.64 -6.76
N ASN A 84 15.96 1.04 -7.78
CA ASN A 84 16.49 1.80 -8.92
C ASN A 84 15.36 2.46 -9.73
N ALA A 85 14.28 1.71 -10.02
CA ALA A 85 13.13 2.24 -10.76
C ALA A 85 12.47 3.43 -10.06
N ALA A 86 12.32 3.38 -8.73
CA ALA A 86 11.78 4.51 -7.95
C ALA A 86 12.71 5.74 -8.00
N LYS A 87 14.02 5.56 -7.85
CA LYS A 87 15.01 6.66 -7.92
C LYS A 87 15.06 7.30 -9.30
N GLU A 88 15.11 6.49 -10.36
CA GLU A 88 15.08 6.97 -11.74
C GLU A 88 13.78 7.73 -12.05
N ALA A 89 12.64 7.28 -11.53
CA ALA A 89 11.37 7.96 -11.71
C ALA A 89 11.37 9.37 -11.10
N ILE A 90 11.93 9.53 -9.90
CA ILE A 90 12.07 10.83 -9.23
C ILE A 90 13.00 11.76 -10.02
N GLU A 91 14.12 11.23 -10.52
CA GLU A 91 15.06 11.98 -11.36
C GLU A 91 14.39 12.48 -12.65
N LEU A 92 13.67 11.60 -13.35
CA LEU A 92 12.94 11.94 -14.58
C LEU A 92 11.79 12.90 -14.35
N ALA A 93 11.12 12.82 -13.20
CA ALA A 93 10.07 13.76 -12.81
C ALA A 93 10.62 15.13 -12.37
N GLN A 94 11.94 15.22 -12.12
CA GLN A 94 12.60 16.43 -11.60
C GLN A 94 11.95 16.97 -10.32
N CYS A 95 11.46 16.07 -9.45
CA CYS A 95 10.69 16.40 -8.24
C CYS A 95 11.38 15.88 -6.98
N ASN A 96 12.39 16.63 -6.49
CA ASN A 96 13.21 16.24 -5.33
C ASN A 96 12.48 16.25 -3.98
N THR A 97 11.19 16.57 -3.96
CA THR A 97 10.35 16.55 -2.74
C THR A 97 9.58 15.25 -2.54
N VAL A 98 9.71 14.30 -3.47
CA VAL A 98 9.06 12.98 -3.38
C VAL A 98 9.85 12.09 -2.44
N ALA A 99 9.15 11.44 -1.49
CA ALA A 99 9.73 10.42 -0.63
C ALA A 99 9.42 9.01 -1.15
N ILE A 100 10.30 8.05 -0.85
CA ILE A 100 10.12 6.63 -1.16
C ILE A 100 9.68 5.88 0.10
N ALA A 101 8.55 5.18 0.03
CA ALA A 101 8.10 4.26 1.06
C ALA A 101 8.55 2.82 0.75
N GLY A 102 9.28 2.21 1.67
CA GLY A 102 9.52 0.76 1.64
C GLY A 102 8.24 0.01 1.97
N CYS A 103 7.87 -0.97 1.15
CA CYS A 103 6.64 -1.74 1.30
C CYS A 103 6.89 -2.98 2.16
N LEU A 104 6.10 -3.14 3.23
CA LEU A 104 6.07 -4.34 4.07
C LEU A 104 4.66 -4.95 3.99
N PRO A 105 4.39 -5.82 3.01
CA PRO A 105 3.07 -6.39 2.71
C PRO A 105 2.81 -7.69 3.49
N PRO A 106 1.57 -8.25 3.47
CA PRO A 106 1.33 -9.58 4.03
C PRO A 106 2.21 -10.62 3.35
N LEU A 107 2.94 -11.37 4.18
CA LEU A 107 4.08 -12.16 3.72
C LEU A 107 3.67 -13.30 2.79
N VAL A 108 2.59 -14.01 3.12
CA VAL A 108 2.15 -15.22 2.42
C VAL A 108 1.11 -14.90 1.35
N ALA A 109 0.00 -14.26 1.74
CA ALA A 109 -1.08 -13.88 0.84
C ALA A 109 -1.84 -12.68 1.39
N SER A 110 -2.32 -11.81 0.51
CA SER A 110 -3.14 -10.66 0.87
C SER A 110 -4.52 -11.12 1.35
N TYR A 111 -5.09 -10.43 2.34
CA TYR A 111 -6.42 -10.70 2.90
C TYR A 111 -6.63 -12.09 3.54
N ARG A 112 -5.58 -12.90 3.66
CA ARG A 112 -5.65 -14.28 4.14
C ARG A 112 -4.89 -14.43 5.45
N PRO A 113 -5.44 -13.91 6.58
CA PRO A 113 -4.80 -14.00 7.88
C PRO A 113 -4.69 -15.44 8.40
N ASP A 114 -5.49 -16.37 7.85
CA ASP A 114 -5.47 -17.79 8.16
C ASP A 114 -4.19 -18.51 7.71
N VAL A 115 -3.46 -17.95 6.74
CA VAL A 115 -2.15 -18.46 6.29
C VAL A 115 -0.97 -17.61 6.75
N SER A 116 -1.22 -16.58 7.58
CA SER A 116 -0.15 -15.76 8.14
C SER A 116 0.77 -16.62 9.03
N LEU A 117 2.04 -16.24 9.08
CA LEU A 117 3.04 -16.94 9.88
C LEU A 117 2.88 -16.59 11.38
N SER A 118 3.63 -17.31 12.21
CA SER A 118 3.82 -16.89 13.60
C SER A 118 4.42 -15.48 13.69
N PHE A 119 4.29 -14.83 14.84
CA PHE A 119 4.92 -13.53 15.09
C PHE A 119 6.43 -13.57 14.83
N GLU A 120 7.13 -14.59 15.33
CA GLU A 120 8.59 -14.68 15.24
C GLU A 120 9.07 -14.91 13.80
N ASP A 121 8.40 -15.78 13.05
CA ASP A 121 8.73 -16.03 11.64
C ASP A 121 8.41 -14.81 10.76
N SER A 122 7.30 -14.13 11.07
CA SER A 122 6.94 -12.87 10.42
C SER A 122 7.99 -11.80 10.69
N LEU A 123 8.39 -11.64 11.96
CA LEU A 123 9.37 -10.63 12.39
C LEU A 123 10.72 -10.85 11.73
N ALA A 124 11.23 -12.10 11.70
CA ALA A 124 12.48 -12.43 11.02
C ALA A 124 12.42 -12.08 9.52
N THR A 125 11.29 -12.37 8.87
CA THR A 125 11.08 -12.05 7.45
C THR A 125 11.01 -10.53 7.21
N TYR A 126 10.25 -9.80 8.03
CA TYR A 126 10.13 -8.35 7.90
C TYR A 126 11.47 -7.64 8.14
N ARG A 127 12.29 -8.10 9.09
CA ARG A 127 13.67 -7.58 9.28
C ARG A 127 14.51 -7.71 8.02
N GLN A 128 14.45 -8.87 7.35
CA GLN A 128 15.13 -9.07 6.07
C GLN A 128 14.62 -8.10 4.98
N LEU A 129 13.30 -7.91 4.89
CA LEU A 129 12.69 -6.98 3.92
C LEU A 129 13.06 -5.52 4.20
N VAL A 130 13.14 -5.13 5.48
CA VAL A 130 13.61 -3.81 5.91
C VAL A 130 15.06 -3.60 5.52
N GLU A 131 15.94 -4.56 5.78
CA GLU A 131 17.36 -4.48 5.39
C GLU A 131 17.55 -4.27 3.89
N LEU A 132 16.80 -5.02 3.06
CA LEU A 132 16.87 -4.93 1.60
C LEU A 132 16.43 -3.57 1.06
N GLN A 133 15.43 -2.94 1.67
CA GLN A 133 14.78 -1.73 1.17
C GLN A 133 15.35 -0.44 1.79
N ALA A 134 15.94 -0.53 2.99
CA ALA A 134 16.46 0.62 3.72
C ALA A 134 17.40 1.54 2.91
N PRO A 135 18.26 1.07 1.98
CA PRO A 135 19.13 1.96 1.19
C PRO A 135 18.41 2.96 0.25
N ALA A 136 17.11 2.78 0.00
CA ALA A 136 16.33 3.70 -0.84
C ALA A 136 15.11 4.31 -0.14
N SER A 137 14.59 3.68 0.91
CA SER A 137 13.37 4.15 1.58
C SER A 137 13.61 5.36 2.48
N ASP A 138 12.76 6.37 2.42
CA ASP A 138 12.71 7.48 3.39
C ASP A 138 11.82 7.13 4.59
N LEU A 139 10.84 6.25 4.38
CA LEU A 139 9.94 5.71 5.40
C LEU A 139 9.57 4.25 5.07
N PHE A 140 8.97 3.54 6.03
CA PHE A 140 8.38 2.22 5.80
C PHE A 140 6.87 2.25 5.98
N ILE A 141 6.15 1.54 5.12
CA ILE A 141 4.72 1.30 5.24
C ILE A 141 4.45 -0.18 5.48
N CYS A 142 3.92 -0.51 6.66
CA CYS A 142 3.37 -1.83 6.98
C CYS A 142 1.99 -1.92 6.32
N GLU A 143 1.96 -2.41 5.08
CA GLU A 143 0.86 -2.23 4.15
C GLU A 143 -0.12 -3.42 4.14
N THR A 144 -1.44 -3.16 4.14
CA THR A 144 -2.49 -4.19 4.05
C THR A 144 -2.43 -5.22 5.19
N MET A 145 -2.10 -4.76 6.40
CA MET A 145 -2.05 -5.64 7.56
C MET A 145 -3.45 -6.16 7.91
N SER A 146 -3.63 -7.47 7.82
CA SER A 146 -4.93 -8.15 7.93
C SER A 146 -5.20 -8.72 9.32
N SER A 147 -4.19 -8.76 10.19
CA SER A 147 -4.28 -9.26 11.58
C SER A 147 -3.38 -8.45 12.52
N ILE A 148 -3.68 -8.50 13.83
CA ILE A 148 -2.86 -7.84 14.86
C ILE A 148 -1.46 -8.45 14.90
N THR A 149 -1.38 -9.79 14.86
CA THR A 149 -0.10 -10.51 14.95
C THR A 149 0.88 -10.07 13.86
N GLU A 150 0.43 -10.02 12.61
CA GLU A 150 1.29 -9.65 11.49
C GLU A 150 1.61 -8.15 11.50
N ALA A 151 0.65 -7.29 11.85
CA ALA A 151 0.87 -5.85 12.01
C ALA A 151 1.96 -5.56 13.06
N ARG A 152 1.92 -6.24 14.21
CA ARG A 152 2.92 -6.08 15.28
C ARG A 152 4.31 -6.54 14.82
N ALA A 153 4.40 -7.63 14.06
CA ALA A 153 5.68 -8.12 13.54
C ALA A 153 6.28 -7.12 12.53
N ALA A 154 5.48 -6.63 11.59
CA ALA A 154 5.89 -5.64 10.60
C ALA A 154 6.33 -4.32 11.26
N CYS A 155 5.53 -3.78 12.19
CA CYS A 155 5.86 -2.55 12.90
C CYS A 155 7.12 -2.68 13.75
N THR A 156 7.33 -3.82 14.43
CA THR A 156 8.57 -4.08 15.18
C THR A 156 9.80 -3.97 14.26
N ALA A 157 9.81 -4.74 13.16
CA ALA A 157 10.92 -4.72 12.21
C ALA A 157 11.15 -3.34 11.58
N ALA A 158 10.07 -2.65 11.21
CA ALA A 158 10.14 -1.35 10.57
C ALA A 158 10.75 -0.29 11.51
N LEU A 159 10.36 -0.28 12.79
CA LEU A 159 10.87 0.69 13.78
C LEU A 159 12.35 0.47 14.09
N GLU A 160 12.83 -0.78 14.06
CA GLU A 160 14.26 -1.10 14.23
C GLU A 160 15.15 -0.45 13.16
N SER A 161 14.58 -0.04 12.01
CA SER A 161 15.32 0.69 10.97
C SER A 161 15.72 2.12 11.36
N GLY A 162 15.07 2.68 12.40
CA GLY A 162 15.23 4.09 12.79
C GLY A 162 14.56 5.09 11.83
N LYS A 163 13.78 4.63 10.85
CA LYS A 163 13.05 5.48 9.89
C LYS A 163 11.61 5.71 10.33
N PRO A 164 10.94 6.77 9.83
CA PRO A 164 9.50 6.93 9.95
C PRO A 164 8.74 5.66 9.53
N VAL A 165 7.76 5.23 10.34
CA VAL A 165 6.93 4.06 10.06
C VAL A 165 5.46 4.46 10.01
N TRP A 166 4.77 4.02 8.97
CA TRP A 166 3.31 4.10 8.84
C TRP A 166 2.74 2.69 8.87
N VAL A 167 1.61 2.50 9.53
CA VAL A 167 0.86 1.23 9.50
C VAL A 167 -0.44 1.43 8.74
N ALA A 168 -0.69 0.58 7.75
CA ALA A 168 -1.93 0.56 6.98
C ALA A 168 -2.67 -0.76 7.20
N LEU A 169 -3.85 -0.66 7.80
CA LEU A 169 -4.71 -1.78 8.16
C LEU A 169 -5.75 -1.99 7.06
N THR A 170 -6.06 -3.25 6.74
CA THR A 170 -7.20 -3.58 5.86
C THR A 170 -8.38 -4.08 6.70
N VAL A 171 -9.53 -3.45 6.49
CA VAL A 171 -10.78 -3.74 7.20
C VAL A 171 -11.68 -4.64 6.36
N SER A 172 -12.58 -5.36 7.04
CA SER A 172 -13.63 -6.13 6.37
C SER A 172 -14.59 -5.19 5.63
N ASP A 173 -14.91 -5.52 4.38
CA ASP A 173 -15.91 -4.80 3.60
C ASP A 173 -17.34 -5.13 4.09
N GLU A 174 -17.55 -6.35 4.62
CA GLU A 174 -18.84 -6.84 5.11
C GLU A 174 -19.11 -6.46 6.58
N HIS A 175 -18.05 -6.39 7.38
CA HIS A 175 -18.12 -6.06 8.81
C HIS A 175 -17.19 -4.88 9.14
N PRO A 176 -17.53 -3.65 8.69
CA PRO A 176 -16.74 -2.47 9.02
C PRO A 176 -16.55 -2.33 10.53
N GLY A 177 -15.32 -2.03 10.94
CA GLY A 177 -14.91 -2.04 12.35
C GLY A 177 -14.14 -3.29 12.76
N GLN A 178 -13.99 -4.27 11.86
CA GLN A 178 -13.09 -5.41 12.02
C GLN A 178 -11.99 -5.39 10.95
N LEU A 179 -10.83 -5.95 11.28
CA LEU A 179 -9.85 -6.36 10.28
C LEU A 179 -10.39 -7.55 9.46
N ARG A 180 -9.68 -7.89 8.37
CA ARG A 180 -9.97 -9.12 7.59
C ARG A 180 -9.85 -10.41 8.42
N SER A 181 -9.12 -10.39 9.54
CA SER A 181 -9.05 -11.51 10.50
C SER A 181 -10.28 -11.66 11.39
N GLY A 182 -11.22 -10.70 11.36
CA GLY A 182 -12.34 -10.61 12.30
C GLY A 182 -11.96 -9.94 13.63
N GLU A 183 -10.68 -9.63 13.85
CA GLU A 183 -10.24 -8.86 15.03
C GLU A 183 -10.81 -7.43 14.98
N SER A 184 -11.23 -6.91 16.14
CA SER A 184 -11.75 -5.54 16.25
C SER A 184 -10.70 -4.52 15.83
N LEU A 185 -11.10 -3.52 15.04
CA LEU A 185 -10.23 -2.39 14.69
C LEU A 185 -9.84 -1.60 15.94
N VAL A 186 -10.74 -1.47 16.93
CA VAL A 186 -10.42 -0.77 18.19
C VAL A 186 -9.33 -1.52 18.95
N ASP A 187 -9.46 -2.85 19.08
CA ASP A 187 -8.47 -3.67 19.78
C ASP A 187 -7.13 -3.68 19.03
N THR A 188 -7.19 -3.65 17.69
CA THR A 188 -5.99 -3.50 16.85
C THR A 188 -5.28 -2.16 17.11
N LEU A 189 -6.03 -1.05 17.15
CA LEU A 189 -5.46 0.28 17.41
C LEU A 189 -4.82 0.34 18.80
N LEU A 190 -5.46 -0.27 19.82
CA LEU A 190 -4.90 -0.40 21.17
C LEU A 190 -3.63 -1.26 21.17
N ALA A 191 -3.63 -2.40 20.48
CA ALA A 191 -2.47 -3.29 20.39
C ALA A 191 -1.26 -2.62 19.68
N LEU A 192 -1.52 -1.65 18.81
CA LEU A 192 -0.51 -0.88 18.09
C LEU A 192 -0.16 0.46 18.76
N GLU A 193 -0.80 0.82 19.87
CA GLU A 193 -0.57 2.08 20.58
C GLU A 193 0.85 2.17 21.16
N SER A 194 1.46 1.06 21.55
CA SER A 194 2.84 1.05 22.07
C SER A 194 3.92 1.23 20.99
N PHE A 195 3.56 1.14 19.71
CA PHE A 195 4.48 1.31 18.58
C PHE A 195 4.55 2.78 18.19
N ASP A 196 5.75 3.36 18.12
CA ASP A 196 5.97 4.77 17.72
C ASP A 196 5.82 5.00 16.20
N THR A 197 4.71 4.53 15.62
CA THR A 197 4.36 4.77 14.22
C THR A 197 3.84 6.20 14.05
N GLN A 198 4.30 6.91 13.02
CA GLN A 198 3.89 8.29 12.76
C GLN A 198 2.47 8.41 12.20
N ALA A 199 1.97 7.35 11.57
CA ALA A 199 0.65 7.35 10.96
C ALA A 199 -0.04 5.99 11.05
N THR A 200 -1.36 6.06 11.18
CA THR A 200 -2.28 4.91 11.05
C THR A 200 -3.20 5.15 9.86
N LEU A 201 -3.18 4.24 8.90
CA LEU A 201 -3.92 4.33 7.64
C LEU A 201 -4.89 3.17 7.53
N LEU A 202 -5.97 3.36 6.76
CA LEU A 202 -6.79 2.26 6.26
C LEU A 202 -6.56 2.09 4.75
N ASN A 203 -6.30 0.87 4.30
CA ASN A 203 -6.08 0.61 2.89
C ASN A 203 -6.66 -0.72 2.44
N CYS A 204 -6.68 -0.91 1.11
CA CYS A 204 -7.00 -2.22 0.53
C CYS A 204 -8.41 -2.74 0.91
N SER A 205 -9.33 -1.83 1.15
CA SER A 205 -10.75 -2.07 1.40
C SER A 205 -11.58 -1.10 0.56
N GLN A 206 -12.89 -1.33 0.47
CA GLN A 206 -13.79 -0.41 -0.22
C GLN A 206 -13.78 0.97 0.47
N PRO A 207 -13.87 2.08 -0.31
CA PRO A 207 -13.96 3.43 0.24
C PRO A 207 -15.08 3.60 1.28
N GLU A 208 -16.20 2.89 1.08
CA GLU A 208 -17.37 2.87 1.95
C GLU A 208 -17.07 2.22 3.30
N ALA A 209 -16.43 1.04 3.30
CA ALA A 209 -16.02 0.34 4.52
C ALA A 209 -15.00 1.16 5.33
N ILE A 210 -14.04 1.79 4.64
CA ILE A 210 -13.08 2.72 5.25
C ILE A 210 -13.80 3.91 5.89
N SER A 211 -14.77 4.50 5.19
CA SER A 211 -15.54 5.65 5.69
C SER A 211 -16.37 5.28 6.92
N ALA A 212 -16.95 4.08 6.96
CA ALA A 212 -17.68 3.57 8.12
C ALA A 212 -16.78 3.40 9.36
N CYS A 213 -15.49 3.12 9.17
CA CYS A 213 -14.51 2.98 10.25
C CYS A 213 -13.93 4.33 10.75
N TRP A 214 -14.21 5.45 10.07
CA TRP A 214 -13.46 6.69 10.27
C TRP A 214 -13.55 7.27 11.68
N SER A 215 -14.69 7.10 12.36
CA SER A 215 -14.88 7.56 13.74
C SER A 215 -13.96 6.84 14.73
N LEU A 216 -13.58 5.59 14.43
CA LEU A 216 -12.70 4.76 15.27
C LEU A 216 -11.22 5.20 15.19
N LEU A 217 -10.82 5.84 14.09
CA LEU A 217 -9.45 6.32 13.89
C LEU A 217 -9.11 7.58 14.71
N LYS A 218 -10.10 8.24 15.34
CA LYS A 218 -9.91 9.50 16.07
C LYS A 218 -9.21 9.34 17.43
N MET A 219 -8.25 8.42 17.52
CA MET A 219 -7.35 8.26 18.66
C MET A 219 -6.33 9.41 18.70
N LYS A 220 -5.91 9.85 19.90
CA LYS A 220 -5.08 11.06 20.05
C LYS A 220 -3.67 10.90 19.47
N GLN A 221 -3.15 11.99 18.88
CA GLN A 221 -1.73 12.30 18.56
C GLN A 221 -1.07 11.68 17.31
N ARG A 222 -1.71 10.78 16.55
CA ARG A 222 -1.12 10.25 15.29
C ARG A 222 -1.76 10.84 14.04
N LYS A 223 -0.98 10.90 12.94
CA LYS A 223 -1.56 11.19 11.62
C LYS A 223 -2.46 10.03 11.22
N ILE A 224 -3.62 10.35 10.65
CA ILE A 224 -4.53 9.35 10.10
C ILE A 224 -4.70 9.55 8.60
N GLY A 225 -5.10 8.50 7.90
CA GLY A 225 -5.26 8.57 6.46
C GLY A 225 -5.88 7.33 5.85
N ALA A 226 -6.08 7.36 4.53
CA ALA A 226 -6.58 6.22 3.81
C ALA A 226 -6.22 6.22 2.32
N TYR A 227 -6.16 5.03 1.75
CA TYR A 227 -5.99 4.82 0.31
C TYR A 227 -6.70 3.52 -0.08
N ALA A 228 -7.88 3.68 -0.69
CA ALA A 228 -8.84 2.60 -0.87
C ALA A 228 -8.73 1.93 -2.25
N ASN A 229 -9.46 0.83 -2.42
CA ASN A 229 -9.57 0.13 -3.69
C ASN A 229 -10.60 0.78 -4.63
N GLY A 230 -10.44 0.54 -5.93
CA GLY A 230 -11.39 0.85 -6.99
C GLY A 230 -12.02 -0.38 -7.64
N PHE A 231 -12.22 -1.49 -6.92
CA PHE A 231 -12.87 -2.71 -7.40
C PHE A 231 -14.03 -3.15 -6.49
N LEU A 232 -14.89 -4.05 -6.96
CA LEU A 232 -16.14 -4.46 -6.31
C LEU A 232 -15.92 -5.35 -5.07
N SER A 233 -15.15 -6.42 -5.18
CA SER A 233 -14.92 -7.36 -4.07
C SER A 233 -13.55 -8.04 -4.16
N VAL A 234 -13.02 -8.46 -3.00
CA VAL A 234 -11.82 -9.31 -2.89
C VAL A 234 -12.16 -10.80 -2.82
N ASP A 235 -13.44 -11.20 -2.81
CA ASP A 235 -13.87 -12.57 -2.49
C ASP A 235 -13.29 -13.63 -3.44
N ALA A 236 -12.91 -13.23 -4.65
CA ALA A 236 -12.24 -14.08 -5.63
C ALA A 236 -10.77 -14.39 -5.27
N LEU A 237 -10.13 -13.61 -4.40
CA LEU A 237 -8.70 -13.74 -4.12
C LEU A 237 -8.39 -14.89 -3.14
N TYR A 238 -7.67 -15.89 -3.64
CA TYR A 238 -7.03 -16.96 -2.86
C TYR A 238 -5.50 -16.87 -2.97
N PRO A 239 -4.72 -17.58 -2.11
CA PRO A 239 -3.27 -17.59 -2.23
C PRO A 239 -2.80 -18.05 -3.62
N GLY A 240 -2.23 -17.14 -4.41
CA GLY A 240 -1.82 -17.40 -5.79
C GLY A 240 -2.71 -16.76 -6.85
N ALA A 241 -3.88 -16.25 -6.47
CA ALA A 241 -4.74 -15.43 -7.32
C ALA A 241 -4.01 -14.15 -7.78
N THR A 242 -4.38 -13.67 -8.95
CA THR A 242 -3.85 -12.45 -9.54
C THR A 242 -4.89 -11.34 -9.49
N VAL A 243 -4.45 -10.09 -9.66
CA VAL A 243 -5.36 -8.93 -9.68
C VAL A 243 -6.29 -8.90 -10.90
N GLU A 244 -6.10 -9.81 -11.87
CA GLU A 244 -7.02 -10.01 -12.99
C GLU A 244 -8.39 -10.53 -12.54
N GLU A 245 -8.41 -11.29 -11.43
CA GLU A 245 -9.65 -11.84 -10.86
C GLU A 245 -10.49 -10.78 -10.12
N LEU A 246 -10.00 -9.53 -10.04
CA LEU A 246 -10.72 -8.43 -9.41
C LEU A 246 -11.66 -7.75 -10.41
N GLU A 247 -12.96 -7.79 -10.13
CA GLU A 247 -13.94 -7.06 -10.94
C GLU A 247 -13.87 -5.56 -10.66
N VAL A 248 -13.39 -4.81 -11.66
CA VAL A 248 -13.37 -3.34 -11.62
C VAL A 248 -14.79 -2.82 -11.46
N ARG A 249 -15.01 -1.96 -10.46
CA ARG A 249 -16.31 -1.33 -10.26
C ARG A 249 -16.45 -0.20 -11.28
N GLN A 250 -17.44 -0.28 -12.17
CA GLN A 250 -17.62 0.71 -13.23
C GLN A 250 -18.06 2.09 -12.71
N ASP A 251 -18.50 2.17 -11.45
CA ASP A 251 -18.92 3.40 -10.80
C ASP A 251 -17.75 4.20 -10.18
N MET A 252 -16.54 3.64 -10.05
CA MET A 252 -15.39 4.32 -9.44
C MET A 252 -14.55 5.10 -10.46
N SER A 253 -15.16 6.11 -11.06
CA SER A 253 -14.44 7.09 -11.88
C SER A 253 -13.43 7.89 -11.05
N PRO A 254 -12.44 8.55 -11.69
CA PRO A 254 -11.53 9.47 -11.01
C PRO A 254 -12.22 10.51 -10.11
N GLN A 255 -13.34 11.06 -10.58
CA GLN A 255 -14.13 12.05 -9.84
C GLN A 255 -14.83 11.41 -8.64
N ARG A 256 -15.42 10.21 -8.83
CA ARG A 256 -16.10 9.49 -7.75
C ARG A 256 -15.13 9.13 -6.62
N TYR A 257 -13.95 8.65 -6.97
CA TYR A 257 -12.91 8.34 -5.98
C TYR A 257 -12.51 9.58 -5.18
N ALA A 258 -12.33 10.71 -5.87
CA ALA A 258 -12.02 11.99 -5.23
C ALA A 258 -13.14 12.42 -4.25
N GLU A 259 -14.42 12.16 -4.51
CA GLU A 259 -15.52 12.45 -3.58
C GLU A 259 -15.39 11.69 -2.25
N HIS A 260 -15.07 10.39 -2.31
CA HIS A 260 -14.82 9.58 -1.11
C HIS A 260 -13.62 10.13 -0.33
N ALA A 261 -12.50 10.35 -1.02
CA ALA A 261 -11.29 10.87 -0.42
C ALA A 261 -11.47 12.26 0.21
N MET A 262 -12.29 13.13 -0.39
CA MET A 262 -12.62 14.43 0.18
C MET A 262 -13.40 14.32 1.50
N THR A 263 -14.18 13.25 1.68
CA THR A 263 -14.85 12.98 2.96
C THR A 263 -13.81 12.68 4.04
N TRP A 264 -12.78 11.90 3.75
CA TRP A 264 -11.67 11.65 4.68
C TRP A 264 -10.87 12.91 4.98
N ALA A 265 -10.53 13.71 3.96
CA ALA A 265 -9.84 14.99 4.10
C ALA A 265 -10.57 15.94 5.06
N LYS A 266 -11.89 16.12 4.84
CA LYS A 266 -12.75 16.95 5.70
C LYS A 266 -12.88 16.43 7.12
N ASN A 267 -12.63 15.14 7.33
CA ASN A 267 -12.67 14.49 8.64
C ASN A 267 -11.28 14.25 9.26
N GLY A 268 -10.27 15.01 8.83
CA GLY A 268 -8.96 15.08 9.51
C GLY A 268 -7.89 14.14 8.94
N ALA A 269 -8.09 13.54 7.77
CA ALA A 269 -7.02 12.84 7.08
C ALA A 269 -5.83 13.77 6.84
N SER A 270 -4.64 13.26 7.09
CA SER A 270 -3.36 13.90 6.78
C SER A 270 -2.60 13.18 5.68
N ILE A 271 -3.01 11.95 5.33
CA ILE A 271 -2.42 11.13 4.27
C ILE A 271 -3.57 10.54 3.46
N ILE A 272 -3.54 10.70 2.14
CA ILE A 272 -4.55 10.11 1.23
C ILE A 272 -3.83 9.54 0.01
N GLY A 273 -4.30 8.44 -0.55
CA GLY A 273 -3.72 7.81 -1.75
C GLY A 273 -4.73 7.03 -2.57
N GLY A 274 -4.24 6.11 -3.39
CA GLY A 274 -4.99 5.04 -4.04
C GLY A 274 -4.40 3.67 -3.75
N CYS A 275 -5.24 2.63 -3.77
CA CYS A 275 -4.78 1.23 -3.76
C CYS A 275 -5.15 0.56 -5.10
N CYS A 276 -5.50 -0.72 -5.13
CA CYS A 276 -5.75 -1.41 -6.40
C CYS A 276 -6.89 -0.74 -7.19
N GLU A 277 -6.79 -0.72 -8.53
CA GLU A 277 -7.69 0.00 -9.46
C GLU A 277 -7.74 1.54 -9.34
N ILE A 278 -6.91 2.16 -8.49
CA ILE A 278 -6.77 3.62 -8.44
C ILE A 278 -5.50 4.02 -9.18
N GLY A 279 -5.64 4.40 -10.46
CA GLY A 279 -4.52 4.73 -11.35
C GLY A 279 -4.11 6.21 -11.32
N PRO A 280 -3.14 6.61 -12.18
CA PRO A 280 -2.66 7.99 -12.25
C PRO A 280 -3.76 9.03 -12.52
N THR A 281 -4.76 8.69 -13.35
CA THR A 281 -5.90 9.58 -13.64
C THR A 281 -6.74 9.86 -12.40
N HIS A 282 -6.95 8.87 -11.53
CA HIS A 282 -7.60 9.04 -10.22
C HIS A 282 -6.76 9.90 -9.28
N ILE A 283 -5.46 9.65 -9.18
CA ILE A 283 -4.54 10.46 -8.35
C ILE A 283 -4.52 11.91 -8.84
N LYS A 284 -4.54 12.16 -10.16
CA LYS A 284 -4.60 13.51 -10.72
C LYS A 284 -5.90 14.23 -10.36
N ALA A 285 -7.04 13.55 -10.51
CA ALA A 285 -8.34 14.11 -10.15
C ALA A 285 -8.41 14.44 -8.66
N LEU A 286 -7.90 13.54 -7.81
CA LEU A 286 -7.81 13.72 -6.37
C LEU A 286 -6.89 14.91 -6.01
N HIS A 287 -5.69 14.98 -6.58
CA HIS A 287 -4.77 16.10 -6.40
C HIS A 287 -5.44 17.44 -6.72
N ASN A 288 -6.05 17.55 -7.90
CA ASN A 288 -6.72 18.78 -8.33
C ASN A 288 -7.84 19.17 -7.35
N ARG A 289 -8.60 18.19 -6.86
CA ARG A 289 -9.66 18.44 -5.89
C ARG A 289 -9.10 18.92 -4.54
N LEU A 290 -8.06 18.28 -4.03
CA LEU A 290 -7.38 18.68 -2.80
C LEU A 290 -6.79 20.10 -2.89
N CYS A 291 -6.17 20.46 -4.02
CA CYS A 291 -5.69 21.82 -4.27
C CYS A 291 -6.84 22.83 -4.25
N SER A 292 -7.93 22.54 -4.97
CA SER A 292 -9.07 23.47 -5.09
C SER A 292 -9.75 23.75 -3.74
N GLU A 293 -9.68 22.80 -2.81
CA GLU A 293 -10.31 22.91 -1.49
C GLU A 293 -9.28 23.31 -0.40
N GLY A 294 -8.03 23.62 -0.78
CA GLY A 294 -7.00 24.17 0.11
C GLY A 294 -6.37 23.17 1.09
N PHE A 295 -6.39 21.86 0.75
CA PHE A 295 -5.79 20.82 1.59
C PHE A 295 -4.29 20.57 1.31
N ILE A 296 -3.79 20.95 0.12
CA ILE A 296 -2.39 20.79 -0.30
C ILE A 296 -1.86 22.05 -0.99
#